data_AF-A0AAV0XWZ7-F1
#
_entry.id   AF-A0AAV0XWZ7-F1
#
_cell.length_a   1.000
_cell.length_b   1.000
_cell.length_c   1.000
_cell.angle_alpha   90.00
_cell.angle_beta   90.00
_cell.angle_gamma   90.00
#
_symmetry.space_group_name_H-M   'P 1'
#
loop_
_entity.id
_entity.type
_entity.pdbx_description
1 polymer ?
#
loop_
_entity_poly.entity_id
_entity_poly.type
_entity_poly.pdbx_seq_one_letter_code
_entity_poly.pdbx_strand_id
1 'polypeptide(L)'
;MACCHLHNYLSTRNNGYYLQRGDVDYENKDTGRVEEGSWRQGTQHVAELQRTRGNSAAEAKKIRDDFCEYFNSSGSVPWQNNYLT
;
A
#
# COMPACT_ATOMS: atom_id res chain seq x y z
N MET A 1 -10.41 -0.24 -3.08
CA MET A 1 -11.50 0.76 -3.12
C MET A 1 -12.63 0.44 -2.16
N ALA A 2 -13.26 -0.74 -2.20
CA ALA A 2 -14.37 -1.08 -1.29
C ALA A 2 -14.03 -0.89 0.21
N CYS A 3 -12.86 -1.36 0.65
CA CYS A 3 -12.42 -1.20 2.05
C CYS A 3 -12.27 0.28 2.43
N CYS A 4 -11.75 1.13 1.53
CA CYS A 4 -11.58 2.56 1.78
C CYS A 4 -12.93 3.28 1.90
N HIS A 5 -13.89 2.95 1.03
CA HIS A 5 -15.24 3.51 1.12
C HIS A 5 -15.95 3.10 2.41
N LEU A 6 -15.82 1.84 2.82
CA LEU A 6 -16.37 1.36 4.09
C LEU A 6 -15.72 2.07 5.28
N HIS A 7 -14.39 2.19 5.29
CA HIS A 7 -13.66 2.89 6.34
C HIS A 7 -14.11 4.34 6.50
N ASN A 8 -14.22 5.07 5.38
CA ASN A 8 -14.69 6.46 5.39
C ASN A 8 -16.14 6.57 5.88
N TYR A 9 -17.01 5.66 5.43
CA TYR A 9 -18.40 5.63 5.85
C TYR A 9 -18.52 5.40 7.36
N LEU A 10 -17.83 4.39 7.90
CA LEU A 10 -17.88 4.04 9.31
C LEU A 10 -17.23 5.13 10.20
N SER A 11 -16.12 5.72 9.75
CA SER A 11 -15.47 6.84 10.46
C SER A 11 -16.37 8.08 10.52
N THR A 12 -17.23 8.29 9.52
CA THR A 12 -18.12 9.46 9.47
C THR A 12 -19.44 9.20 10.21
N ARG A 13 -20.06 8.03 9.98
CA ARG A 13 -21.42 7.71 10.45
C ARG A 13 -21.45 6.97 11.79
N ASN A 14 -20.36 6.31 12.14
CA ASN A 14 -20.29 5.44 13.31
C ASN A 14 -18.99 5.64 14.11
N ASN A 15 -18.46 6.87 14.12
CA ASN A 15 -17.14 7.18 14.67
C ASN A 15 -16.97 6.65 16.11
N GLY A 16 -17.96 6.86 16.97
CA GLY A 16 -17.90 6.47 18.39
C GLY A 16 -17.88 4.96 18.66
N TYR A 17 -18.21 4.12 17.66
CA TYR A 17 -18.16 2.66 17.78
C TYR A 17 -17.12 2.02 16.86
N TYR A 18 -16.75 2.69 15.77
CA TYR A 18 -15.81 2.17 14.78
C TYR A 18 -14.35 2.44 15.13
N LEU A 19 -14.03 3.64 15.64
CA LEU A 19 -12.68 4.05 16.04
C LEU A 19 -12.75 4.78 17.38
N GLN A 20 -12.63 4.01 18.46
CA GLN A 20 -12.62 4.54 19.82
C GLN A 20 -11.25 5.14 20.16
N ARG A 21 -11.22 6.01 21.17
CA ARG A 21 -9.97 6.60 21.67
C ARG A 21 -9.06 5.48 22.17
N GLY A 22 -7.88 5.36 21.58
CA GLY A 22 -6.91 4.31 21.88
C GLY A 22 -6.90 3.15 20.87
N ASP A 23 -7.80 3.08 19.88
CA ASP A 23 -7.70 2.07 18.81
C ASP A 23 -6.54 2.41 17.84
N VAL A 24 -6.30 3.70 17.62
CA VAL A 24 -5.24 4.27 16.79
C VAL A 24 -4.55 5.39 17.56
N ASP A 25 -3.41 5.84 17.02
CA ASP A 25 -2.73 7.00 17.58
C ASP A 25 -3.60 8.27 17.44
N TYR A 26 -3.63 9.08 18.48
CA TYR A 26 -4.46 10.28 18.53
C TYR A 26 -3.63 11.50 18.93
N GLU A 27 -3.81 12.61 18.22
CA GLU A 27 -3.15 13.87 18.56
C GLU A 27 -3.97 14.65 19.59
N ASN A 28 -3.40 14.83 20.78
CA ASN A 28 -3.97 15.66 21.82
C ASN A 28 -3.66 17.14 21.52
N LYS A 29 -4.67 17.86 21.04
CA LYS A 29 -4.55 19.27 20.62
C LYS A 29 -4.18 20.24 21.74
N ASP A 30 -4.50 19.90 22.99
CA ASP A 30 -4.23 20.77 24.15
C ASP A 30 -2.77 20.66 24.60
N THR A 31 -2.15 19.49 24.43
CA THR A 31 -0.77 19.22 24.84
C THR A 31 0.23 19.20 23.68
N GLY A 32 -0.27 19.14 22.44
CA GLY A 32 0.54 18.95 21.22
C GLY A 32 1.25 17.60 21.17
N ARG A 33 0.80 16.61 21.95
CA ARG A 33 1.42 15.29 22.03
C ARG A 33 0.58 14.24 21.34
N VAL A 34 1.26 13.23 20.78
CA VAL A 34 0.60 12.02 20.28
C VAL A 34 0.38 11.07 21.44
N GLU A 35 -0.88 10.70 21.66
CA GLU A 35 -1.28 9.60 22.53
C GLU A 35 -1.22 8.30 21.71
N GLU A 36 -0.40 7.36 22.17
CA GLU A 36 -0.20 6.07 21.50
C GLU A 36 -1.45 5.18 21.62
N GLY A 37 -1.84 4.56 20.50
CA GLY A 37 -2.90 3.56 20.49
C GLY A 37 -2.49 2.27 21.21
N SER A 38 -3.48 1.57 21.75
CA SER A 38 -3.36 0.27 22.41
C SER A 38 -2.71 -0.81 21.54
N TRP A 39 -2.81 -0.69 20.21
CA TRP A 39 -2.13 -1.56 19.25
C TRP A 39 -0.60 -1.57 19.40
N ARG A 40 -0.02 -0.52 20.01
CA ARG A 40 1.42 -0.42 20.34
C ARG A 40 1.78 -1.10 21.66
N GLN A 41 0.80 -1.32 22.53
CA GLN A 41 1.01 -1.82 23.90
C GLN A 41 1.07 -3.36 24.02
N GLY A 42 1.21 -4.08 22.90
CA GLY A 42 1.52 -5.50 22.90
C GLY A 42 2.81 -5.74 22.14
N THR A 43 3.74 -6.50 22.72
CA THR A 43 4.82 -7.17 22.01
C THR A 43 4.23 -8.21 21.04
N GLN A 44 3.56 -7.75 19.99
CA GLN A 44 3.52 -8.47 18.74
C GLN A 44 4.64 -7.85 17.91
N HIS A 45 5.86 -8.35 18.13
CA HIS A 45 6.81 -8.38 17.02
C HIS A 45 6.02 -8.95 15.85
N VAL A 46 5.82 -8.14 14.80
CA VAL A 46 5.29 -8.60 13.54
C VAL A 46 6.00 -9.91 13.27
N ALA A 47 5.25 -11.03 13.23
CA ALA A 47 5.86 -12.35 13.20
C ALA A 47 6.94 -12.32 12.12
N GLU A 48 8.17 -12.74 12.47
CA GLU A 48 9.30 -12.65 11.56
C GLU A 48 8.88 -13.20 10.21
N LEU A 49 8.86 -12.33 9.20
CA LEU A 49 8.40 -12.68 7.88
C LEU A 49 9.27 -13.83 7.40
N GLN A 50 8.68 -15.02 7.35
CA GLN A 50 9.38 -16.20 6.86
C GLN A 50 9.74 -15.95 5.41
N ARG A 51 11.03 -16.13 5.07
CA ARG A 51 11.46 -16.06 3.68
C ARG A 51 10.67 -17.07 2.86
N THR A 52 9.77 -16.60 2.02
CA THR A 52 9.07 -17.46 1.08
C THR A 52 10.10 -18.03 0.10
N ARG A 53 10.18 -19.36 -0.03
CA ARG A 53 11.01 -20.00 -1.05
C ARG A 53 10.32 -19.82 -2.40
N GLY A 54 10.85 -18.93 -3.24
CA GLY A 54 10.39 -18.72 -4.60
C GLY A 54 10.66 -17.30 -5.10
N ASN A 55 11.01 -17.17 -6.38
CA ASN A 55 11.01 -15.88 -7.07
C ASN A 55 9.58 -15.57 -7.51
N SER A 56 8.71 -15.11 -6.60
CA SER A 56 7.33 -14.71 -6.94
C SER A 56 7.25 -13.67 -8.06
N ALA A 57 8.35 -12.92 -8.27
CA ALA A 57 8.50 -11.96 -9.35
C ALA A 57 9.03 -12.54 -10.67
N ALA A 58 9.31 -13.85 -10.78
CA ALA A 58 9.88 -14.43 -12.00
C ALA A 58 8.96 -14.23 -13.22
N GLU A 59 7.69 -14.60 -13.09
CA GLU A 59 6.70 -14.40 -14.15
C GLU A 59 6.46 -12.91 -14.43
N ALA A 60 6.40 -12.08 -13.39
CA ALA A 60 6.23 -10.64 -13.57
C ALA A 60 7.41 -10.00 -14.33
N LYS A 61 8.65 -10.46 -14.08
CA LYS A 61 9.85 -10.04 -14.82
C LYS A 61 9.75 -10.49 -16.27
N LYS A 62 9.39 -11.75 -16.53
CA LYS A 62 9.22 -12.28 -17.87
C LYS A 62 8.18 -11.48 -18.65
N ILE A 63 7.01 -11.24 -18.08
CA ILE A 63 5.94 -10.45 -18.71
C ILE A 63 6.43 -9.04 -19.03
N ARG A 64 7.12 -8.37 -18.10
CA ARG A 64 7.70 -7.05 -18.34
C ARG A 64 8.68 -7.06 -19.51
N ASP A 65 9.56 -8.05 -19.56
CA ASP A 65 10.58 -8.17 -20.59
C ASP A 65 9.94 -8.48 -21.97
N ASP A 66 8.94 -9.38 -22.01
CA ASP A 66 8.15 -9.71 -23.21
C ASP A 66 7.45 -8.44 -23.78
N PHE A 67 6.83 -7.62 -22.92
CA PHE A 67 6.20 -6.36 -23.37
C PHE A 67 7.23 -5.32 -23.82
N CYS A 68 8.34 -5.19 -23.12
CA CYS A 68 9.43 -4.29 -23.49
C CYS A 68 9.94 -4.63 -24.90
N GLU A 69 10.18 -5.91 -25.17
CA GLU A 69 10.59 -6.37 -26.49
C GLU A 69 9.53 -6.07 -27.54
N TYR A 70 8.27 -6.41 -27.27
CA TYR A 70 7.17 -6.17 -28.22
C TYR A 70 7.05 -4.68 -28.61
N PHE A 71 6.96 -3.78 -27.64
CA PHE A 71 6.77 -2.35 -27.91
C PHE A 71 8.01 -1.67 -28.52
N ASN A 72 9.20 -2.24 -28.34
CA ASN A 72 10.42 -1.74 -28.99
C ASN A 72 10.70 -2.41 -30.35
N SER A 73 9.91 -3.42 -30.76
CA SER A 73 10.08 -4.13 -32.03
C SER A 73 8.78 -4.15 -32.85
N SER A 74 8.05 -5.26 -32.85
CA SER A 74 6.86 -5.50 -33.67
C SER A 74 5.71 -4.54 -33.39
N GLY A 75 5.63 -4.04 -32.15
CA GLY A 75 4.64 -3.05 -31.70
C GLY A 75 5.15 -1.61 -31.75
N SER A 76 6.34 -1.35 -32.32
CA SER A 76 6.91 -0.01 -32.37
C SER A 76 6.12 0.89 -33.33
N VAL A 77 5.98 2.17 -32.95
CA VAL A 77 5.27 3.17 -33.75
C VAL A 77 6.25 4.14 -34.42
N PRO A 78 5.92 4.69 -35.61
CA PRO A 78 6.87 5.47 -36.41
C PRO A 78 7.46 6.71 -35.71
N TRP A 79 6.74 7.27 -34.73
CA TRP A 79 7.15 8.46 -34.00
C TRP A 79 7.90 8.16 -32.69
N GLN A 80 8.04 6.90 -32.30
CA GLN A 80 8.56 6.47 -30.99
C GLN A 80 9.99 6.97 -30.73
N ASN A 81 10.81 7.06 -31.77
CA ASN A 81 12.22 7.44 -31.66
C ASN A 81 12.49 8.93 -31.92
N ASN A 82 11.46 9.73 -32.26
CA ASN A 82 11.64 11.13 -32.64
C ASN A 82 12.11 12.02 -31.47
N TYR A 83 12.01 11.52 -30.24
CA TYR A 83 12.34 12.25 -29.01
C TYR A 83 13.44 11.58 -28.18
N LEU A 84 14.14 10.58 -28.74
CA LEU A 84 15.33 10.02 -28.10
C LEU A 84 16.48 11.01 -28.32
N THR A 85 16.85 11.74 -27.27
CA THR A 85 17.91 12.75 -27.26
C THR A 85 19.24 12.14 -26.81
#